data_AF-A0A397EC92-F1
#
_entry.id   AF-A0A397EC92-F1
#
_cell.length_a   1.000
_cell.length_b   1.000
_cell.length_c   1.000
_cell.angle_alpha   90.00
_cell.angle_beta   90.00
_cell.angle_gamma   90.00
#
_symmetry.space_group_name_H-M   'P 1'
#
loop_
_entity.id
_entity.type
_entity.pdbx_description
1 polymer ?
#
loop_
_entity_poly.entity_id
_entity_poly.type
_entity_poly.pdbx_seq_one_letter_code
_entity_poly.pdbx_strand_id
1 'polypeptide(L)'
;MRVRSLCIAEHCTNKAYSRQLCCRHGAKKQCSAAGCTLRARRNDVCYHHGAPKMMCIEAGCNQYAQARQRCVRHGGGRLCKSHNCTSHARLGGWCQRHQTPTTLPASPQLVTADESSWCKQELHIRSYSMDSTDDVSVFESSTEFASAVMYFLSGDDDTVEPAADHDAQFDAMVMQDVLDILVRTPEISYHEWF
;
A
#
# COMPACT_ATOMS: atom_id res chain seq x y z
N MET A 1 -0.28 8.32 23.74
CA MET A 1 -0.26 7.59 22.45
C MET A 1 0.19 6.16 22.72
N ARG A 2 -0.52 5.12 22.25
CA ARG A 2 0.01 3.74 22.34
C ARG A 2 1.12 3.55 21.31
N VAL A 3 2.34 3.33 21.78
CA VAL A 3 3.47 2.94 20.93
C VAL A 3 3.23 1.52 20.44
N ARG A 4 3.34 1.29 19.14
CA ARG A 4 3.24 -0.06 18.54
C ARG A 4 4.62 -0.71 18.54
N SER A 5 4.70 -1.97 18.98
CA SER A 5 5.93 -2.77 18.93
C SER A 5 6.36 -3.07 17.49
N LEU A 6 7.60 -3.51 17.31
CA LEU A 6 8.10 -4.04 16.05
C LEU A 6 7.61 -5.46 15.81
N CYS A 7 7.73 -5.91 14.56
CA CYS A 7 7.46 -7.27 14.17
C CYS A 7 8.44 -8.24 14.85
N ILE A 8 7.93 -9.35 15.39
CA ILE A 8 8.74 -10.38 16.05
C ILE A 8 9.62 -11.19 15.10
N ALA A 9 9.30 -11.23 13.80
CA ALA A 9 10.13 -11.88 12.81
C ALA A 9 11.55 -11.28 12.78
N GLU A 10 12.55 -12.16 12.73
CA GLU A 10 13.96 -11.78 12.71
C GLU A 10 14.25 -10.78 11.59
N HIS A 11 15.09 -9.80 11.88
CA HIS A 11 15.48 -8.73 10.96
C HIS A 11 14.32 -7.92 10.35
N CYS A 12 13.13 -7.92 10.97
CA CYS A 12 12.00 -7.13 10.49
C CYS A 12 11.86 -5.79 11.22
N THR A 13 12.13 -4.69 10.51
CA THR A 13 11.96 -3.31 11.00
C THR A 13 10.51 -2.80 10.92
N ASN A 14 9.59 -3.59 10.37
CA ASN A 14 8.20 -3.17 10.23
C ASN A 14 7.48 -3.15 11.58
N LYS A 15 6.57 -2.19 11.74
CA LYS A 15 5.69 -2.12 12.91
C LYS A 15 4.73 -3.31 12.94
N ALA A 16 4.53 -3.86 14.12
CA ALA A 16 3.50 -4.87 14.36
C ALA A 16 2.11 -4.28 14.13
N TYR A 17 1.28 -5.02 13.42
CA TYR A 17 -0.12 -4.70 13.18
C TYR A 17 -1.04 -5.49 14.12
N SER A 18 -0.79 -6.79 14.26
CA SER A 18 -1.57 -7.75 15.03
C SER A 18 -0.67 -8.93 15.40
N ARG A 19 -0.91 -9.56 16.55
CA ARG A 19 -0.15 -10.75 17.01
C ARG A 19 1.38 -10.56 17.00
N GLN A 20 1.84 -9.33 17.28
CA GLN A 20 3.26 -8.95 17.23
C GLN A 20 3.92 -9.13 15.85
N LEU A 21 3.14 -9.32 14.78
CA LEU A 21 3.63 -9.50 13.41
C LEU A 21 3.27 -8.29 12.55
N CYS A 22 4.05 -8.04 11.51
CA CYS A 22 3.71 -7.03 10.50
C CYS A 22 2.74 -7.60 9.45
N CYS A 23 2.23 -6.73 8.59
CA CYS A 23 1.36 -7.13 7.49
C CYS A 23 2.03 -8.12 6.52
N ARG A 24 3.36 -8.23 6.49
CA ARG A 24 4.11 -9.19 5.65
C ARG A 24 4.28 -10.55 6.33
N HIS A 25 4.49 -10.56 7.64
CA HIS A 25 4.79 -11.77 8.42
C HIS A 25 3.57 -12.40 9.09
N GLY A 26 2.36 -12.21 8.54
CA GLY A 26 1.18 -12.98 8.97
C GLY A 26 0.19 -12.25 9.88
N ALA A 27 0.31 -10.93 10.05
CA ALA A 27 -0.68 -10.16 10.80
C ALA A 27 -2.08 -10.12 10.16
N LYS A 28 -2.17 -10.44 8.86
CA LYS A 28 -3.43 -10.57 8.10
C LYS A 28 -3.58 -12.00 7.62
N LYS A 29 -4.82 -12.51 7.66
CA LYS A 29 -5.17 -13.83 7.14
C LYS A 29 -4.89 -13.92 5.63
N GLN A 30 -4.54 -15.12 5.18
CA GLN A 30 -4.48 -15.45 3.75
C GLN A 30 -5.89 -15.61 3.17
N CYS A 31 -6.00 -15.52 1.86
CA CYS A 31 -7.23 -15.78 1.12
C CYS A 31 -7.69 -17.21 1.39
N SER A 32 -8.98 -17.42 1.62
CA SER A 32 -9.60 -18.74 1.82
C SER A 32 -9.67 -19.59 0.55
N ALA A 33 -9.29 -19.05 -0.60
CA ALA A 33 -9.31 -19.78 -1.87
C ALA A 33 -8.12 -20.73 -1.97
N ALA A 34 -8.37 -21.96 -2.43
CA ALA A 34 -7.34 -22.99 -2.58
C ALA A 34 -6.18 -22.50 -3.47
N GLY A 35 -4.95 -22.68 -3.00
CA GLY A 35 -3.74 -22.27 -3.73
C GLY A 35 -3.47 -20.76 -3.77
N CYS A 36 -4.27 -19.92 -3.09
CA CYS A 36 -4.08 -18.48 -3.13
C CYS A 36 -3.10 -17.97 -2.05
N THR A 37 -1.96 -17.43 -2.48
CA THR A 37 -0.95 -16.84 -1.59
C THR A 37 -1.25 -15.38 -1.20
N LEU A 38 -2.28 -14.78 -1.81
CA LEU A 38 -2.67 -13.39 -1.55
C LEU A 38 -3.38 -13.24 -0.21
N ARG A 39 -3.36 -12.01 0.30
CA ARG A 39 -3.97 -11.68 1.61
C ARG A 39 -5.45 -11.39 1.47
N ALA A 40 -6.22 -11.85 2.44
CA ALA A 40 -7.64 -11.53 2.54
C ALA A 40 -7.84 -10.03 2.81
N ARG A 41 -8.86 -9.45 2.15
CA ARG A 41 -9.32 -8.07 2.37
C ARG A 41 -10.64 -8.04 3.14
N ARG A 42 -11.69 -8.62 2.55
CA ARG A 42 -13.04 -8.69 3.14
C ARG A 42 -13.58 -10.10 2.94
N ASN A 43 -14.34 -10.61 3.91
CA ASN A 43 -14.94 -11.95 3.89
C ASN A 43 -13.92 -13.06 3.59
N ASP A 44 -12.74 -12.96 4.24
CA ASP A 44 -11.64 -13.93 4.13
C ASP A 44 -11.08 -14.18 2.71
N VAL A 45 -11.42 -13.35 1.71
CA VAL A 45 -10.91 -13.48 0.33
C VAL A 45 -10.07 -12.29 -0.13
N CYS A 46 -9.18 -12.51 -1.09
CA CYS A 46 -8.31 -11.49 -1.67
C CYS A 46 -9.06 -10.61 -2.68
N TYR A 47 -8.36 -9.68 -3.33
CA TYR A 47 -8.96 -8.79 -4.32
C TYR A 47 -9.28 -9.50 -5.65
N HIS A 48 -8.56 -10.57 -6.00
CA HIS A 48 -8.87 -11.40 -7.17
C HIS A 48 -10.08 -12.29 -6.93
N HIS A 49 -10.12 -13.00 -5.80
CA HIS A 49 -11.21 -13.89 -5.41
C HIS A 49 -12.36 -13.17 -4.71
N GLY A 50 -12.57 -11.88 -5.01
CA GLY A 50 -13.42 -10.97 -4.24
C GLY A 50 -14.75 -11.58 -3.76
N ALA A 51 -15.21 -11.12 -2.61
CA ALA A 51 -16.33 -11.75 -1.92
C ALA A 51 -17.57 -11.89 -2.82
N PRO A 52 -18.32 -13.00 -2.71
CA PRO A 52 -19.53 -13.20 -3.49
C PRO A 52 -20.49 -12.03 -3.24
N LYS A 53 -20.91 -11.38 -4.33
CA LYS A 53 -21.87 -10.28 -4.28
C LYS A 53 -23.27 -10.89 -4.24
N MET A 54 -24.04 -10.53 -3.22
CA MET A 54 -25.43 -10.95 -3.12
C MET A 54 -26.27 -10.29 -4.21
N MET A 55 -27.29 -10.99 -4.69
CA MET A 55 -28.30 -10.42 -5.58
C MET A 55 -29.33 -9.61 -4.78
N CYS A 56 -30.07 -8.75 -5.48
CA CYS A 56 -31.18 -8.01 -4.90
C CYS A 56 -32.32 -8.97 -4.50
N ILE A 57 -32.88 -8.75 -3.30
CA ILE A 57 -33.99 -9.56 -2.75
C ILE A 57 -35.31 -9.42 -3.53
N GLU A 58 -35.50 -8.32 -4.26
CA GLU A 58 -36.70 -8.10 -5.08
C GLU A 58 -36.81 -9.12 -6.23
N ALA A 59 -37.99 -9.73 -6.37
CA ALA A 59 -38.26 -10.74 -7.39
C ALA A 59 -38.02 -10.18 -8.81
N GLY A 60 -37.28 -10.94 -9.63
CA GLY A 60 -36.95 -10.55 -11.00
C GLY A 60 -35.81 -9.53 -11.13
N CYS A 61 -35.13 -9.15 -10.04
CA CYS A 61 -34.01 -8.22 -10.11
C CYS A 61 -32.64 -8.91 -10.22
N ASN A 62 -32.03 -8.87 -11.41
CA ASN A 62 -30.68 -9.42 -11.65
C ASN A 62 -29.54 -8.44 -11.28
N GLN A 63 -29.81 -7.46 -10.42
CA GLN A 63 -28.81 -6.47 -10.00
C GLN A 63 -28.18 -6.86 -8.67
N TYR A 64 -26.87 -6.65 -8.53
CA TYR A 64 -26.16 -6.89 -7.28
C TYR A 64 -26.63 -5.95 -6.17
N ALA A 65 -26.87 -6.51 -5.00
CA ALA A 65 -27.17 -5.77 -3.80
C ALA A 65 -25.97 -4.93 -3.35
N GLN A 66 -26.22 -3.68 -2.96
CA GLN A 66 -25.20 -2.78 -2.43
C GLN A 66 -25.27 -2.72 -0.90
N ALA A 67 -26.47 -2.56 -0.36
CA ALA A 67 -26.75 -2.55 1.07
C ALA A 67 -28.14 -3.12 1.33
N ARG A 68 -28.38 -3.65 2.53
CA ARG A 68 -29.70 -4.17 2.96
C ARG A 68 -30.27 -5.23 2.01
N GLN A 69 -29.40 -5.99 1.33
CA GLN A 69 -29.77 -6.99 0.31
C GLN A 69 -30.59 -6.40 -0.86
N ARG A 70 -30.49 -5.10 -1.12
CA ARG A 70 -31.19 -4.42 -2.22
C ARG A 70 -30.19 -3.72 -3.15
N CYS A 71 -30.53 -3.64 -4.43
CA CYS A 71 -29.77 -2.86 -5.41
C CYS A 71 -30.05 -1.36 -5.24
N VAL A 72 -29.31 -0.49 -5.93
CA VAL A 72 -29.49 0.97 -5.84
C VAL A 72 -30.93 1.41 -6.16
N ARG A 73 -31.57 0.79 -7.17
CA ARG A 73 -32.95 1.11 -7.58
C ARG A 73 -33.99 0.69 -6.55
N HIS A 74 -33.73 -0.38 -5.81
CA HIS A 74 -34.65 -0.94 -4.81
C HIS A 74 -34.31 -0.49 -3.37
N GLY A 75 -33.49 0.56 -3.20
CA GLY A 75 -33.22 1.14 -1.87
C GLY A 75 -31.95 0.66 -1.18
N GLY A 76 -31.01 0.06 -1.93
CA GLY A 76 -29.65 -0.23 -1.47
C GLY A 76 -28.71 0.99 -1.52
N GLY A 77 -29.13 2.08 -2.16
CA GLY A 77 -28.41 3.35 -2.17
C GLY A 77 -28.73 4.19 -0.93
N ARG A 78 -27.77 5.01 -0.49
CA ARG A 78 -28.05 6.06 0.51
C ARG A 78 -28.71 7.26 -0.20
N LEU A 79 -29.79 7.79 0.35
CA LEU A 79 -30.42 9.01 -0.14
C LEU A 79 -29.69 10.25 0.41
N CYS A 80 -29.89 11.38 -0.26
CA CYS A 80 -29.41 12.66 0.20
C CYS A 80 -30.04 13.04 1.53
N LYS A 81 -29.23 13.55 2.47
CA LYS A 81 -29.67 14.00 3.80
C LYS A 81 -30.48 15.29 3.78
N SER A 82 -30.43 16.06 2.69
CA SER A 82 -31.25 17.27 2.56
C SER A 82 -32.74 16.92 2.62
N HIS A 83 -33.53 17.78 3.24
CA HIS A 83 -34.99 17.67 3.24
C HIS A 83 -35.51 17.52 1.80
N ASN A 84 -36.54 16.69 1.60
CA ASN A 84 -37.25 16.43 0.33
C ASN A 84 -36.42 15.96 -0.89
N CYS A 85 -35.16 15.54 -0.72
CA CYS A 85 -34.35 15.08 -1.85
C CYS A 85 -34.37 13.56 -2.02
N THR A 86 -34.91 13.10 -3.16
CA THR A 86 -34.90 11.68 -3.56
C THR A 86 -33.63 11.28 -4.32
N SER A 87 -32.68 12.19 -4.50
CA SER A 87 -31.42 11.90 -5.19
C SER A 87 -30.48 11.08 -4.30
N HIS A 88 -29.73 10.16 -4.92
CA HIS A 88 -28.74 9.36 -4.20
C HIS A 88 -27.55 10.21 -3.72
N ALA A 89 -27.13 9.95 -2.48
CA ALA A 89 -25.93 10.52 -1.91
C ALA A 89 -24.69 9.91 -2.57
N ARG A 90 -23.74 10.77 -2.98
CA ARG A 90 -22.45 10.33 -3.52
C ARG A 90 -21.35 10.38 -2.46
N LEU A 91 -21.28 11.48 -1.70
CA LEU A 91 -20.25 11.71 -0.69
C LEU A 91 -20.87 12.31 0.58
N GLY A 92 -20.45 11.85 1.76
CA GLY A 92 -20.87 12.44 3.06
C GLY A 92 -22.36 12.32 3.41
N GLY A 93 -23.17 11.64 2.58
CA GLY A 93 -24.63 11.63 2.70
C GLY A 93 -25.33 12.70 1.86
N TRP A 94 -24.64 13.35 0.94
CA TRP A 94 -25.19 14.42 0.08
C TRP A 94 -25.12 14.04 -1.40
N CYS A 95 -26.15 14.40 -2.17
CA CYS A 95 -26.14 14.28 -3.63
C CYS A 95 -25.32 15.44 -4.24
N GLN A 96 -24.93 15.36 -5.52
CA GLN A 96 -24.09 16.39 -6.13
C GLN A 96 -24.68 17.81 -6.06
N ARG A 97 -26.01 17.94 -6.09
CA ARG A 97 -26.69 19.25 -5.96
C ARG A 97 -26.67 19.81 -4.55
N HIS A 98 -26.57 18.95 -3.54
CA HIS A 98 -26.59 19.33 -2.12
C HIS A 98 -25.26 19.07 -1.44
N GLN A 99 -24.21 18.78 -2.22
CA GLN A 99 -22.84 18.86 -1.74
C GLN A 99 -22.58 20.34 -1.49
N THR A 100 -22.77 20.77 -0.24
CA THR A 100 -22.09 21.97 0.21
C THR A 100 -20.61 21.67 0.02
N PRO A 101 -19.83 22.49 -0.71
CA PRO A 101 -18.40 22.41 -0.55
C PRO A 101 -18.19 22.48 0.95
N THR A 102 -17.49 21.49 1.50
CA THR A 102 -16.99 21.58 2.86
C THR A 102 -16.03 22.76 2.83
N THR A 103 -16.56 23.97 2.94
CA THR A 103 -15.82 25.13 3.40
C THR A 103 -15.40 24.66 4.78
N LEU A 104 -14.16 24.16 4.85
CA LEU A 104 -13.40 24.15 6.09
C LEU A 104 -13.75 25.48 6.77
N PRO A 105 -14.11 25.50 8.07
CA PRO A 105 -14.42 26.75 8.72
C PRO A 105 -13.27 27.70 8.40
N ALA A 106 -13.57 28.74 7.62
CA ALA A 106 -12.60 29.78 7.37
C ALA A 106 -12.14 30.20 8.76
N SER A 107 -10.82 30.16 8.99
CA SER A 107 -10.24 30.77 10.19
C SER A 107 -10.96 32.08 10.45
N PRO A 108 -11.34 32.39 11.70
CA PRO A 108 -12.05 33.61 12.01
C PRO A 108 -11.30 34.79 11.37
N GLN A 109 -11.98 35.47 10.46
CA GLN A 109 -11.49 36.68 9.81
C GLN A 109 -11.10 37.67 10.90
N LEU A 110 -9.81 37.94 11.02
CA LEU A 110 -9.32 39.07 11.81
C LEU A 110 -9.93 40.32 11.21
N VAL A 111 -10.78 40.97 12.01
CA VAL A 111 -11.34 42.28 11.73
C VAL A 111 -10.20 43.25 11.40
N THR A 112 -10.25 43.82 10.20
CA THR A 112 -9.35 44.89 9.76
C THR A 112 -9.77 46.17 10.45
N ALA A 113 -8.95 46.66 11.39
CA ALA A 113 -9.01 48.03 11.86
C ALA A 113 -8.02 48.87 11.03
N ASP A 114 -8.62 49.85 10.35
CA ASP A 114 -8.14 51.13 9.86
C ASP A 114 -6.83 51.26 9.03
N GLU A 115 -7.04 51.89 7.88
CA GLU A 115 -6.06 52.32 6.89
C GLU A 115 -5.24 53.51 7.40
N SER A 116 -3.92 53.36 7.56
CA SER A 116 -2.91 54.44 7.43
C SER A 116 -1.48 53.89 7.56
N SER A 117 -1.04 52.95 6.72
CA SER A 117 0.40 52.66 6.57
C SER A 117 0.71 51.86 5.31
N TRP A 118 0.30 52.39 4.15
CA TRP A 118 0.75 51.86 2.87
C TRP A 118 1.85 52.76 2.30
N CYS A 119 3.08 52.59 2.77
CA CYS A 119 4.25 53.19 2.14
C CYS A 119 5.27 52.11 1.76
N LYS A 120 5.20 51.74 0.48
CA LYS A 120 6.27 51.27 -0.42
C LYS A 120 7.51 50.65 0.24
N GLN A 121 7.69 49.34 0.04
CA GLN A 121 9.03 48.78 -0.01
C GLN A 121 9.20 47.93 -1.26
N GLU A 122 9.91 48.57 -2.19
CA GLU A 122 10.40 48.08 -3.47
C GLU A 122 11.33 46.88 -3.29
N LEU A 123 11.10 45.86 -4.12
CA LEU A 123 11.96 44.69 -4.29
C LEU A 123 13.33 45.12 -4.84
N HIS A 124 14.34 45.19 -3.97
CA HIS A 124 15.73 45.33 -4.39
C HIS A 124 16.33 43.94 -4.65
N ILE A 125 16.34 43.54 -5.92
CA ILE A 125 17.24 42.50 -6.44
C ILE A 125 18.67 43.01 -6.25
N ARG A 126 19.40 42.42 -5.33
CA ARG A 126 20.80 42.78 -5.07
C ARG A 126 21.69 41.98 -6.03
N SER A 127 21.90 42.53 -7.23
CA SER A 127 23.00 42.12 -8.11
C SER A 127 24.32 42.45 -7.42
N TYR A 128 25.02 41.42 -6.93
CA TYR A 128 26.38 41.56 -6.41
C TYR A 128 27.35 41.57 -7.60
N SER A 129 27.80 42.78 -7.96
CA SER A 129 28.97 43.01 -8.82
C SER A 129 30.24 42.87 -8.00
N MET A 130 31.22 42.14 -8.55
CA MET A 130 32.60 42.13 -8.10
C MET A 130 33.30 43.39 -8.60
N ASP A 131 33.82 44.21 -7.69
CA ASP A 131 34.92 45.14 -7.96
C ASP A 131 35.58 45.57 -6.64
N SER A 132 36.89 45.77 -6.75
CA SER A 132 37.80 46.46 -5.84
C SER A 132 38.56 45.66 -4.78
N THR A 133 39.87 45.77 -5.00
CA THR A 133 41.08 45.25 -4.37
C THR A 133 41.45 45.97 -3.07
N ASP A 134 42.55 45.47 -2.47
CA ASP A 134 43.31 46.02 -1.33
C ASP A 134 42.75 45.55 0.03
N ASP A 135 43.45 44.78 0.88
CA ASP A 135 44.87 44.76 1.18
C ASP A 135 45.29 43.35 1.67
N VAL A 136 46.48 42.91 1.25
CA VAL A 136 47.08 41.61 1.54
C VAL A 136 48.40 41.84 2.28
N SER A 137 48.46 41.40 3.53
CA SER A 137 49.69 41.06 4.27
C SER A 137 49.27 40.72 5.71
N VAL A 138 49.73 39.70 6.42
CA VAL A 138 50.81 38.71 6.31
C VAL A 138 50.44 37.67 7.39
N PHE A 139 50.56 36.38 7.09
CA PHE A 139 51.44 35.44 7.81
C PHE A 139 51.05 33.98 7.58
N GLU A 140 51.95 33.31 6.82
CA GLU A 140 52.36 31.89 6.76
C GLU A 140 51.30 30.79 7.01
N SER A 141 50.88 30.03 5.99
CA SER A 141 51.60 29.01 5.20
C SER A 141 51.78 27.68 5.94
N SER A 142 51.15 26.62 5.41
CA SER A 142 51.83 25.44 4.82
C SER A 142 52.11 24.33 5.85
N THR A 143 51.86 23.04 5.68
CA THR A 143 51.64 22.16 4.51
C THR A 143 51.26 20.77 5.05
N GLU A 144 49.98 20.35 5.06
CA GLU A 144 49.62 18.95 5.41
C GLU A 144 48.29 18.47 4.80
N PHE A 145 47.97 18.80 3.54
CA PHE A 145 46.75 18.25 2.92
C PHE A 145 46.91 17.62 1.54
N ALA A 146 48.15 17.45 1.07
CA ALA A 146 48.44 16.84 -0.24
C ALA A 146 49.20 15.50 -0.14
N SER A 147 48.89 14.66 0.86
CA SER A 147 49.41 13.28 0.92
C SER A 147 48.33 12.19 1.11
N ALA A 148 47.07 12.55 1.38
CA ALA A 148 46.01 11.57 1.66
C ALA A 148 45.18 11.12 0.43
N VAL A 149 45.47 11.60 -0.78
CA VAL A 149 44.71 11.24 -2.01
C VAL A 149 45.53 10.39 -2.99
N MET A 150 46.67 9.83 -2.55
CA MET A 150 47.50 8.93 -3.38
C MET A 150 47.66 7.51 -2.81
N TYR A 151 46.80 7.08 -1.86
CA TYR A 151 46.81 5.72 -1.30
C TYR A 151 45.63 4.85 -1.76
N PHE A 152 45.09 5.09 -2.97
CA PHE A 152 43.99 4.29 -3.53
C PHE A 152 44.35 3.46 -4.76
N LEU A 153 45.63 3.09 -4.93
CA LEU A 153 46.04 2.10 -5.94
C LEU A 153 47.23 1.27 -5.44
N SER A 154 46.97 0.14 -4.77
CA SER A 154 47.85 -1.05 -4.65
C SER A 154 47.14 -2.20 -3.91
N GLY A 155 46.80 -3.30 -4.63
CA GLY A 155 46.65 -4.71 -4.15
C GLY A 155 45.60 -5.02 -3.08
N ASP A 156 44.88 -6.14 -3.02
CA ASP A 156 45.05 -7.49 -3.59
C ASP A 156 43.63 -8.11 -3.68
N ASP A 157 43.17 -8.50 -4.88
CA ASP A 157 42.96 -9.88 -5.31
C ASP A 157 42.69 -10.91 -4.18
N ASP A 158 41.41 -11.12 -3.85
CA ASP A 158 40.96 -12.38 -3.27
C ASP A 158 39.73 -12.87 -4.05
N THR A 159 40.03 -13.85 -4.89
CA THR A 159 39.12 -14.75 -5.58
C THR A 159 38.11 -15.37 -4.61
N VAL A 160 36.84 -14.99 -4.71
CA VAL A 160 35.75 -15.77 -4.11
C VAL A 160 35.24 -16.76 -5.14
N GLU A 161 35.53 -18.02 -4.88
CA GLU A 161 35.11 -19.18 -5.66
C GLU A 161 33.57 -19.25 -5.83
N PRO A 162 33.08 -19.71 -7.00
CA PRO A 162 31.66 -20.00 -7.18
C PRO A 162 31.29 -21.25 -6.40
N ALA A 163 30.43 -21.09 -5.39
CA ALA A 163 29.81 -22.20 -4.69
C ALA A 163 29.03 -23.06 -5.69
N ALA A 164 29.54 -24.27 -5.90
CA ALA A 164 28.94 -25.34 -6.66
C ALA A 164 27.53 -25.66 -6.14
N ASP A 165 26.57 -25.61 -7.06
CA ASP A 165 25.65 -26.70 -7.42
C ASP A 165 25.40 -27.72 -6.30
N HIS A 166 24.37 -27.46 -5.48
CA HIS A 166 23.79 -28.48 -4.61
C HIS A 166 22.59 -29.14 -5.32
N ASP A 167 22.92 -30.24 -5.97
CA ASP A 167 22.16 -31.50 -6.08
C ASP A 167 20.71 -31.48 -6.55
N ALA A 168 20.59 -31.67 -7.86
CA ALA A 168 19.52 -32.41 -8.49
C ALA A 168 19.53 -33.88 -8.01
N GLN A 169 18.77 -34.17 -6.94
CA GLN A 169 18.51 -35.57 -6.56
C GLN A 169 17.13 -35.71 -5.91
N PHE A 170 16.07 -35.50 -6.70
CA PHE A 170 14.73 -35.95 -6.34
C PHE A 170 13.91 -36.27 -7.60
N ASP A 171 14.41 -37.18 -8.45
CA ASP A 171 13.75 -37.51 -9.72
C ASP A 171 13.84 -38.99 -10.12
N ALA A 172 13.54 -39.91 -9.19
CA ALA A 172 13.49 -41.35 -9.50
C ALA A 172 12.54 -42.20 -8.62
N MET A 173 11.54 -41.61 -7.95
CA MET A 173 10.60 -42.38 -7.12
C MET A 173 9.11 -42.14 -7.42
N VAL A 174 8.77 -41.37 -8.46
CA VAL A 174 7.35 -41.01 -8.77
C VAL A 174 6.77 -41.76 -9.97
N MET A 175 7.56 -42.57 -10.69
CA MET A 175 7.06 -43.34 -11.86
C MET A 175 6.65 -44.78 -11.53
N GLN A 176 6.91 -45.28 -10.32
CA GLN A 176 6.44 -46.62 -9.90
C GLN A 176 5.04 -46.55 -9.27
N ASP A 177 4.69 -45.46 -8.59
CA ASP A 177 3.40 -45.30 -7.91
C ASP A 177 2.22 -45.06 -8.88
N VAL A 178 2.49 -44.48 -10.06
CA VAL A 178 1.43 -44.20 -11.06
C VAL A 178 1.00 -45.49 -11.79
N LEU A 179 1.89 -46.49 -11.92
CA LEU A 179 1.56 -47.78 -12.51
C LEU A 179 0.79 -48.69 -11.55
N ASP A 180 0.98 -48.57 -10.23
CA ASP A 180 0.21 -49.33 -9.23
C ASP A 180 -1.23 -48.82 -9.05
N ILE A 181 -1.51 -47.56 -9.42
CA ILE A 181 -2.87 -46.98 -9.38
C ILE A 181 -3.71 -47.47 -10.57
N LEU A 182 -3.11 -47.76 -11.73
CA LEU A 182 -3.83 -48.14 -12.95
C LEU A 182 -4.14 -49.64 -13.08
N VAL A 183 -3.55 -50.50 -12.25
CA VAL A 183 -3.77 -51.96 -12.29
C VAL A 183 -4.73 -52.47 -11.21
N ARG A 184 -5.23 -51.59 -10.33
CA ARG A 184 -6.16 -51.94 -9.23
C ARG A 184 -7.57 -51.37 -9.41
N THR A 185 -8.18 -51.59 -10.57
CA THR A 185 -9.65 -51.44 -10.69
C THR A 185 -10.34 -52.74 -10.27
N PRO A 186 -11.03 -52.82 -9.13
CA PRO A 186 -12.00 -53.87 -8.91
C PRO A 186 -13.22 -53.61 -9.82
N GLU A 187 -13.66 -54.64 -10.52
CA GLU A 187 -14.91 -54.67 -11.27
C GLU A 187 -16.08 -54.30 -10.35
N ILE A 188 -16.71 -53.16 -10.59
CA ILE A 188 -17.97 -52.81 -9.92
C ILE A 188 -19.09 -53.38 -10.79
N SER A 189 -19.57 -54.56 -10.38
CA SER A 189 -20.78 -55.18 -10.91
C SER A 189 -21.99 -54.29 -10.65
N TYR A 190 -22.66 -53.86 -11.71
CA TYR A 190 -23.98 -53.25 -11.65
C TYR A 190 -25.01 -54.30 -11.28
N HIS A 191 -25.50 -54.30 -10.04
CA HIS A 191 -26.75 -54.96 -9.69
C HIS A 191 -27.53 -54.12 -8.67
N GLU A 192 -28.80 -53.89 -9.04
CA GLU A 192 -29.96 -53.70 -8.15
C GLU A 192 -30.19 -52.31 -7.54
N TRP A 193 -30.95 -51.50 -8.29
CA TRP A 193 -31.93 -50.56 -7.73
C TRP A 193 -33.32 -50.97 -8.26
N PHE A 194 -34.03 -51.78 -7.48
CA PHE A 194 -35.49 -51.94 -7.52
C PHE A 194 -36.04 -51.40 -6.20
#